data_AF-A0A1F7N354-F1
#
_entry.id   AF-A0A1F7N354-F1
#
_cell.length_a   1.000
_cell.length_b   1.000
_cell.length_c   1.000
_cell.angle_alpha   90.00
_cell.angle_beta   90.00
_cell.angle_gamma   90.00
#
_symmetry.space_group_name_H-M   'P 1'
#
loop_
_entity.id
_entity.type
_entity.pdbx_description
1 polymer ?
#
loop_
_entity_poly.entity_id
_entity_poly.type
_entity_poly.pdbx_seq_one_letter_code
_entity_poly.pdbx_strand_id
1 'polypeptide(L)'
;MGASEMVIRLPLLLQGLIQGFVGAAMAVGGLYGVYRLALPTLEPLLSFTLGLPRATFFAPAEIAVLVGGGGLLGALGGLMAKGVRPA
;
A
#
# COMPACT_ATOMS: atom_id res chain seq x y z
N MET A 1 -26.10 -28.63 2.83
CA MET A 1 -25.88 -27.35 3.53
C MET A 1 -25.30 -26.35 2.53
N GLY A 2 -26.16 -25.71 1.73
CA GLY A 2 -25.76 -24.80 0.65
C GLY A 2 -25.69 -23.36 1.15
N ALA A 3 -24.56 -22.97 1.74
CA ALA A 3 -24.23 -21.55 1.85
C ALA A 3 -23.55 -21.14 0.54
N SER A 4 -23.96 -20.00 -0.03
CA SER A 4 -23.32 -19.46 -1.25
C SER A 4 -21.81 -19.39 -1.06
N GLU A 5 -21.05 -19.80 -2.07
CA GLU A 5 -19.58 -19.79 -2.05
C GLU A 5 -19.02 -18.38 -1.72
N MET A 6 -19.81 -17.34 -2.01
CA MET A 6 -19.55 -15.95 -1.65
C MET A 6 -19.53 -15.72 -0.13
N VAL A 7 -20.42 -16.37 0.62
CA VAL A 7 -20.51 -16.25 2.10
C VAL A 7 -19.27 -16.82 2.78
N ILE A 8 -18.69 -17.88 2.19
CA ILE A 8 -17.47 -18.51 2.70
C ILE A 8 -16.22 -17.69 2.34
N ARG A 9 -16.23 -16.98 1.21
CA ARG A 9 -15.09 -16.18 0.72
C ARG A 9 -15.05 -14.76 1.26
N LEU A 10 -16.18 -14.21 1.69
CA LEU A 10 -16.29 -12.85 2.21
C LEU A 10 -15.32 -12.55 3.38
N PRO A 11 -15.12 -13.43 4.38
CA PRO A 11 -14.15 -13.19 5.45
C PRO A 11 -12.71 -13.10 4.93
N LEU A 12 -12.35 -13.93 3.96
CA LEU A 12 -11.00 -13.96 3.36
C LEU A 12 -10.72 -12.71 2.52
N LEU A 13 -11.74 -12.23 1.79
CA LEU A 13 -11.71 -10.95 1.07
C LEU A 13 -11.48 -9.78 2.03
N LEU A 14 -12.24 -9.73 3.12
CA LEU A 14 -12.10 -8.68 4.14
C LEU A 14 -10.74 -8.73 4.83
N GLN A 15 -10.23 -9.93 5.13
CA GLN A 15 -8.91 -10.11 5.71
C GLN A 15 -7.82 -9.59 4.77
N GLY A 16 -7.89 -9.95 3.49
CA GLY A 16 -6.98 -9.45 2.45
C GLY A 16 -7.06 -7.93 2.31
N LEU A 17 -8.27 -7.36 2.28
CA LEU A 17 -8.51 -5.92 2.18
C LEU A 17 -7.86 -5.16 3.33
N ILE A 18 -8.11 -5.58 4.57
CA ILE A 18 -7.58 -4.96 5.78
C ILE A 18 -6.05 -5.10 5.79
N GLN A 19 -5.51 -6.27 5.48
CA GLN A 19 -4.07 -6.50 5.44
C GLN A 19 -3.38 -5.63 4.37
N GLY A 20 -3.97 -5.54 3.18
CA GLY A 20 -3.47 -4.67 2.11
C GLY A 20 -3.48 -3.20 2.49
N PHE A 21 -4.55 -2.75 3.17
CA PHE A 21 -4.68 -1.38 3.65
C PHE A 21 -3.62 -1.06 4.70
N VAL A 22 -3.45 -1.94 5.70
CA VAL A 22 -2.44 -1.78 6.76
C VAL A 22 -1.03 -1.78 6.16
N GLY A 23 -0.74 -2.73 5.26
CA GLY A 23 0.56 -2.81 4.59
C GLY A 23 0.88 -1.56 3.78
N ALA A 24 -0.09 -1.04 3.02
CA ALA A 24 0.09 0.18 2.25
C ALA A 24 0.24 1.41 3.14
N ALA A 25 -0.53 1.51 4.23
CA ALA A 25 -0.38 2.58 5.21
C ALA A 25 1.02 2.55 5.87
N MET A 26 1.51 1.37 6.22
CA MET A 26 2.88 1.18 6.74
C MET A 26 3.93 1.58 5.71
N ALA A 27 3.77 1.20 4.45
CA ALA A 27 4.70 1.55 3.37
C ALA A 27 4.75 3.07 3.15
N VAL A 28 3.59 3.73 3.07
CA VAL A 28 3.52 5.21 2.95
C VAL A 28 4.12 5.88 4.18
N GLY A 29 3.83 5.39 5.38
CA GLY A 29 4.40 5.90 6.62
C GLY A 29 5.92 5.76 6.68
N GLY A 30 6.45 4.62 6.27
CA GLY A 30 7.89 4.39 6.14
C GLY A 30 8.54 5.32 5.11
N LEU A 31 7.91 5.47 3.94
CA LEU A 31 8.38 6.38 2.91
C LEU A 31 8.38 7.84 3.38
N TYR A 32 7.34 8.25 4.12
CA TYR A 32 7.26 9.57 4.73
C TYR A 32 8.37 9.79 5.76
N GLY A 33 8.65 8.78 6.59
CA GLY A 33 9.77 8.79 7.53
C GLY A 33 11.12 8.99 6.82
N VAL A 34 11.38 8.18 5.79
CA VAL A 34 12.59 8.31 4.96
C VAL A 34 12.66 9.67 4.31
N TYR A 35 11.57 10.16 3.72
CA TYR A 35 11.49 11.48 3.11
C TYR A 35 11.90 12.57 4.11
N ARG A 36 11.36 12.56 5.32
CA ARG A 36 11.67 13.55 6.36
C ARG A 36 13.12 13.50 6.83
N LEU A 37 13.71 12.30 6.93
CA LEU A 37 15.09 12.12 7.39
C LEU A 37 16.12 12.39 6.28
N ALA A 38 15.78 12.07 5.03
CA ALA A 38 16.67 12.22 3.90
C ALA A 38 16.62 13.65 3.30
N LEU A 39 15.52 14.39 3.48
CA LEU A 39 15.36 15.73 2.92
C LEU A 39 16.50 16.71 3.24
N PRO A 40 16.94 16.85 4.50
CA PRO A 40 18.00 17.79 4.86
C PRO A 40 19.32 17.52 4.12
N THR A 41 19.59 16.25 3.83
CA THR A 41 20.78 15.81 3.10
C THR A 41 20.59 15.89 1.59
N LEU A 42 19.38 15.63 1.10
CA LEU A 42 19.08 15.56 -0.33
C LEU A 42 18.77 16.92 -0.94
N GLU A 43 18.18 17.88 -0.24
CA GLU A 43 17.84 19.22 -0.79
C GLU A 43 19.06 19.94 -1.41
N PRO A 44 20.23 20.00 -0.75
CA PRO A 44 21.43 20.59 -1.33
C PRO A 44 21.90 19.84 -2.58
N LEU A 45 21.83 18.50 -2.56
CA LEU A 45 22.24 17.65 -3.67
C LEU A 45 21.28 17.78 -4.86
N LEU A 46 19.97 17.77 -4.63
CA LEU A 46 18.92 17.92 -5.64
C LEU A 46 18.99 19.27 -6.33
N SER A 47 19.20 20.34 -5.56
CA SER A 47 19.35 21.69 -6.11
C SER A 47 20.60 21.78 -6.98
N PHE A 48 21.70 21.15 -6.55
CA PHE A 48 22.98 21.19 -7.26
C PHE A 48 23.05 20.29 -8.50
N THR A 49 22.53 19.05 -8.43
CA THR A 49 22.62 18.08 -9.54
C THR A 49 21.47 18.17 -10.53
N LEU A 50 20.25 18.45 -10.06
CA LEU A 50 19.03 18.40 -10.87
C LEU A 50 18.38 19.77 -11.06
N GLY A 51 18.86 20.81 -10.37
CA GLY A 51 18.26 22.15 -10.42
C GLY A 51 16.85 22.20 -9.84
N LEU A 52 16.43 21.17 -9.10
CA LEU A 52 15.09 21.07 -8.55
C LEU A 52 15.01 21.88 -7.24
N PRO A 53 14.10 22.86 -7.14
CA PRO A 53 14.06 23.78 -6.01
C PRO A 53 13.59 23.14 -4.71
N ARG A 54 12.88 22.01 -4.75
CA ARG A 54 12.42 21.26 -3.58
C ARG A 54 11.99 19.84 -3.94
N ALA A 55 12.28 18.89 -3.05
CA ALA A 55 11.58 17.62 -3.04
C ALA A 55 10.17 17.86 -2.48
N THR A 56 9.14 17.33 -3.17
CA THR A 56 7.76 17.35 -2.70
C THR A 56 7.30 15.91 -2.43
N PHE A 57 6.59 15.71 -1.33
CA PHE A 57 5.95 14.44 -1.05
C PHE A 57 4.62 14.32 -1.80
N PHE A 58 4.08 13.11 -1.85
CA PHE A 58 2.76 12.82 -2.41
C PHE A 58 1.67 13.70 -1.79
N ALA A 59 0.75 14.17 -2.62
CA ALA A 59 -0.46 14.85 -2.21
C ALA A 59 -1.38 13.91 -1.42
N PRO A 60 -2.25 14.43 -0.52
CA PRO A 60 -3.17 13.60 0.26
C PRO A 60 -4.06 12.70 -0.60
N ALA A 61 -4.47 13.17 -1.79
CA ALA A 61 -5.26 12.39 -2.73
C ALA A 61 -4.46 11.19 -3.29
N GLU A 62 -3.17 11.38 -3.60
CA GLU A 62 -2.29 10.31 -4.09
C GLU A 62 -2.04 9.27 -3.00
N ILE A 63 -1.87 9.71 -1.74
CA ILE A 63 -1.78 8.82 -0.58
C ILE A 63 -3.07 8.01 -0.42
N ALA A 64 -4.24 8.64 -0.53
CA ALA A 64 -5.52 7.95 -0.43
C ALA A 64 -5.67 6.89 -1.54
N VAL A 65 -5.23 7.19 -2.77
CA VAL A 65 -5.21 6.23 -3.88
C VAL A 65 -4.22 5.10 -3.61
N LEU A 66 -3.02 5.37 -3.10
CA LEU A 66 -2.02 4.34 -2.76
C LEU A 66 -2.52 3.39 -1.68
N VAL A 67 -3.06 3.93 -0.58
CA VAL A 67 -3.54 3.13 0.54
C VAL A 67 -4.83 2.39 0.17
N GLY A 68 -5.77 3.06 -0.48
CA GLY A 68 -7.00 2.43 -0.99
C GLY A 68 -6.71 1.35 -2.03
N GLY A 69 -5.81 1.62 -2.97
CA GLY A 69 -5.32 0.67 -3.96
C GLY A 69 -4.63 -0.53 -3.33
N GLY A 70 -3.79 -0.30 -2.32
CA GLY A 70 -3.16 -1.38 -1.54
C GLY A 70 -4.17 -2.28 -0.82
N GLY A 71 -5.24 -1.69 -0.28
CA GLY A 71 -6.38 -2.46 0.24
C GLY A 71 -7.02 -3.33 -0.84
N LEU A 72 -7.39 -2.75 -1.99
CA LEU A 72 -8.00 -3.49 -3.09
C LEU A 72 -7.09 -4.63 -3.59
N LEU A 73 -5.79 -4.37 -3.74
CA LEU A 73 -4.79 -5.38 -4.10
C LEU A 73 -4.71 -6.49 -3.04
N GLY A 74 -4.79 -6.14 -1.76
CA GLY A 74 -4.85 -7.12 -0.67
C GLY A 74 -6.10 -7.99 -0.74
N ALA A 75 -7.26 -7.42 -1.04
CA ALA A 75 -8.50 -8.17 -1.25
C ALA A 75 -8.38 -9.17 -2.40
N LEU A 76 -7.76 -8.75 -3.52
CA LEU A 76 -7.45 -9.63 -4.65
C LEU A 76 -6.46 -10.74 -4.27
N GLY A 77 -5.46 -10.45 -3.44
CA GLY A 77 -4.56 -11.45 -2.87
C GLY A 77 -5.28 -12.49 -2.02
N GLY A 78 -6.26 -12.07 -1.22
CA GLY A 78 -7.13 -12.96 -0.46
C GLY A 78 -7.93 -13.93 -1.35
N LEU A 79 -8.38 -13.49 -2.53
CA LEU A 79 -9.04 -14.36 -3.50
C LEU A 79 -8.09 -15.41 -4.11
N MET A 80 -6.84 -15.03 -4.35
CA MET A 80 -5.81 -15.86 -5.00
C MET A 80 -5.13 -16.85 -4.05
N ALA A 81 -5.17 -16.63 -2.73
CA ALA A 81 -4.53 -17.47 -1.72
C ALA A 81 -5.00 -18.95 -1.71
N LYS A 82 -6.07 -19.29 -2.44
CA LYS A 82 -6.63 -20.65 -2.54
C LYS A 82 -5.90 -21.55 -3.55
N GLY A 83 -4.56 -21.56 -3.52
CA GLY A 83 -3.70 -22.25 -4.48
C GLY A 83 -3.08 -23.58 -4.04
N VAL A 84 -3.16 -24.00 -2.77
CA VAL A 84 -2.56 -25.28 -2.33
C VAL A 84 -3.63 -26.17 -1.72
N ARG A 85 -4.15 -27.10 -2.54
CA ARG A 85 -4.80 -28.32 -2.03
C ARG A 85 -3.66 -29.30 -1.72
N PRO A 86 -3.45 -29.73 -0.46
CA PRO A 86 -2.61 -30.89 -0.21
C PRO A 86 -3.26 -32.11 -0.87
N ALA A 87 -2.44 -32.83 -1.63
CA ALA A 87 -2.78 -34.08 -2.30
C ALA A 87 -3.04 -35.20 -1.28
#